data_AF-A0A2N6G272-F1
#
_entry.id   AF-A0A2N6G272-F1
#
_cell.length_a   1.000
_cell.length_b   1.000
_cell.length_c   1.000
_cell.angle_alpha   90.00
_cell.angle_beta   90.00
_cell.angle_gamma   90.00
#
_symmetry.space_group_name_H-M   'P 1'
#
loop_
_entity.id
_entity.type
_entity.pdbx_description
1 polymer ?
#
loop_
_entity_poly.entity_id
_entity_poly.type
_entity_poly.pdbx_seq_one_letter_code
_entity_poly.pdbx_strand_id
1 'polypeptide(L)' 'MEKDRLLKIKEVCELLNVSTRKFYENIKINESFPKSFSFENTKTKLYSQKEVIEWVNSQKNKYRNI' A
#
# COMPACT_ATOMS: atom_id res chain seq x y z
N MET A 1 14.10 15.15 -9.44
CA MET A 1 12.74 14.78 -9.00
C MET A 1 12.68 13.26 -8.99
N GLU A 2 12.57 12.65 -7.83
CA GLU A 2 12.41 11.20 -7.73
C GLU A 2 11.04 10.85 -8.34
N LYS A 3 11.01 10.00 -9.37
CA LYS A 3 9.76 9.61 -10.02
C LYS A 3 8.99 8.73 -9.04
N ASP A 4 7.79 9.16 -8.66
CA ASP A 4 6.90 8.33 -7.84
C ASP A 4 6.64 7.01 -8.58
N ARG A 5 7.12 5.91 -7.99
CA ARG A 5 7.02 4.58 -8.60
C ARG A 5 5.67 3.98 -8.25
N LEU A 6 5.00 3.45 -9.26
CA LEU A 6 3.78 2.68 -9.08
C LEU A 6 4.11 1.21 -8.79
N LEU A 7 3.50 0.66 -7.75
CA LEU A 7 3.71 -0.69 -7.27
C LEU A 7 2.52 -1.58 -7.57
N LYS A 8 2.80 -2.80 -8.01
CA LYS A 8 1.78 -3.86 -8.06
C LYS A 8 1.52 -4.40 -6.66
N ILE A 9 0.39 -5.09 -6.50
CA ILE A 9 -0.01 -5.74 -5.23
C ILE A 9 1.11 -6.61 -4.65
N LYS A 10 1.85 -7.36 -5.48
CA LYS A 10 2.97 -8.18 -5.00
C LYS A 10 4.04 -7.33 -4.32
N GLU A 11 4.48 -6.25 -4.96
CA GLU A 11 5.50 -5.33 -4.42
C GLU A 11 5.01 -4.62 -3.14
N VAL A 12 3.72 -4.25 -3.09
CA VAL A 12 3.11 -3.70 -1.88
C VAL A 12 3.13 -4.72 -0.74
N CYS A 13 2.79 -5.98 -1.01
CA CYS A 13 2.83 -7.04 -0.01
C CYS A 13 4.25 -7.31 0.48
N GLU A 14 5.26 -7.27 -0.41
CA GLU A 14 6.67 -7.39 -0.05
C GLU A 14 7.13 -6.23 0.84
N LEU A 15 6.78 -4.98 0.51
CA LEU A 15 7.09 -3.81 1.34
C LEU A 15 6.46 -3.87 2.73
N LEU A 16 5.24 -4.37 2.81
CA LEU A 16 4.51 -4.55 4.07
C LEU A 16 4.94 -5.81 4.82
N ASN A 17 5.74 -6.69 4.20
CA ASN A 17 6.08 -8.01 4.68
C ASN A 17 4.83 -8.83 5.10
N VAL A 18 3.80 -8.82 4.25
CA VAL A 18 2.54 -9.56 4.48
C VAL A 18 2.20 -10.46 3.31
N SER A 19 1.42 -11.51 3.57
CA SER A 19 0.85 -12.32 2.49
C SER A 19 -0.28 -11.56 1.78
N THR A 20 -0.48 -11.85 0.49
CA THR A 20 -1.59 -11.29 -0.30
C THR A 20 -2.95 -11.49 0.37
N ARG A 21 -3.16 -12.64 1.01
CA ARG A 21 -4.39 -12.93 1.73
C ARG A 21 -4.58 -11.96 2.91
N LYS A 22 -3.59 -11.83 3.78
CA LYS A 22 -3.61 -10.87 4.91
C LYS A 22 -3.77 -9.43 4.43
N PHE A 23 -3.20 -9.08 3.29
CA PHE A 23 -3.39 -7.77 2.68
C PHE A 23 -4.87 -7.49 2.40
N TYR A 24 -5.58 -8.40 1.74
CA TYR A 24 -7.00 -8.18 1.45
C TYR A 24 -7.90 -8.26 2.69
N GLU A 25 -7.56 -9.12 3.65
CA GLU A 25 -8.33 -9.28 4.89
C GLU A 25 -8.18 -8.09 5.86
N ASN A 26 -6.99 -7.50 5.98
CA ASN A 26 -6.70 -6.53 7.05
C ASN A 26 -6.27 -5.14 6.55
N ILE A 27 -5.60 -5.07 5.40
CA ILE A 27 -4.97 -3.83 4.92
C ILE A 27 -5.88 -3.14 3.91
N LYS A 28 -6.38 -3.86 2.90
CA LYS A 28 -7.17 -3.27 1.81
C LYS A 28 -8.52 -2.73 2.26
N ILE A 29 -9.09 -3.30 3.33
CA ILE A 29 -10.33 -2.83 3.94
C ILE A 29 -10.13 -1.61 4.84
N ASN A 30 -8.88 -1.27 5.18
CA ASN A 30 -8.58 -0.12 6.01
C ASN A 30 -8.80 1.16 5.19
N GLU A 31 -9.70 2.02 5.65
CA GLU A 31 -10.05 3.27 4.97
C GLU A 31 -8.87 4.23 4.83
N SER A 32 -7.93 4.20 5.78
CA SER A 32 -6.72 5.03 5.73
C SER A 32 -5.67 4.51 4.74
N PHE A 33 -5.82 3.29 4.21
CA PHE A 33 -4.84 2.73 3.28
C PHE A 33 -4.95 3.39 1.88
N PRO A 34 -3.83 3.64 1.18
CA PRO A 34 -3.84 4.30 -0.12
C PRO A 34 -4.78 3.65 -1.14
N LYS A 35 -5.46 4.50 -1.91
CA LYS A 35 -6.33 4.03 -3.00
C LYS A 35 -5.47 3.49 -4.14
N SER A 36 -6.00 2.44 -4.78
CA SER A 36 -5.35 1.86 -5.95
C SER A 36 -5.73 2.63 -7.20
N PHE A 37 -4.76 2.87 -8.07
CA PHE A 37 -4.97 3.29 -9.46
C PHE A 37 -5.23 2.06 -10.33
N SER A 38 -6.13 2.20 -11.29
CA SER A 38 -6.40 1.20 -12.32
C SER A 38 -6.50 1.92 -13.65
N PHE A 39 -5.78 1.44 -14.66
CA PHE A 39 -5.96 1.91 -16.02
C PHE A 39 -7.25 1.28 -16.59
N GLU A 40 -8.06 2.06 -17.30
CA GLU A 40 -9.38 1.65 -17.82
C GLU A 40 -9.36 0.32 -18.58
N ASN A 41 -8.22 -0.04 -19.18
CA ASN A 41 -8.06 -1.27 -19.97
C ASN A 41 -7.31 -2.41 -19.26
N THR A 42 -7.03 -2.30 -17.95
CA THR A 42 -6.33 -3.38 -17.22
C THR A 42 -7.00 -3.70 -15.89
N LYS A 43 -7.07 -4.98 -15.55
CA LYS A 43 -7.44 -5.44 -14.19
C LYS A 43 -6.32 -5.20 -13.17
N THR A 44 -5.22 -4.57 -13.58
CA THR A 44 -4.05 -4.35 -12.73
C THR A 44 -4.30 -3.16 -11.82
N LYS A 45 -4.28 -3.42 -10.51
CA LYS A 45 -4.29 -2.38 -9.49
C LYS A 45 -2.85 -2.00 -9.15
N LEU A 46 -2.58 -0.70 -9.21
CA LEU A 46 -1.30 -0.10 -8.87
C LEU A 46 -1.46 0.83 -7.68
N TYR A 47 -0.39 1.02 -6.92
CA TYR A 47 -0.36 1.86 -5.74
C TYR A 47 0.84 2.79 -5.82
N SER A 48 0.70 4.05 -5.40
CA SER A 48 1.85 4.94 -5.26
C SER A 48 2.78 4.40 -4.17
N GLN A 49 4.05 4.21 -4.50
CA GLN A 49 5.06 3.78 -3.53
C GLN A 49 5.16 4.80 -2.38
N LYS A 50 5.14 6.10 -2.69
CA LYS A 50 5.22 7.14 -1.69
C LYS A 50 4.05 7.06 -0.70
N GLU A 51 2.82 6.98 -1.19
CA GLU A 51 1.64 6.91 -0.31
C GLU A 51 1.66 5.65 0.58
N VAL A 52 2.11 4.50 0.05
CA VAL A 52 2.23 3.26 0.83
C VAL A 52 3.28 3.42 1.93
N ILE A 53 4.44 4.02 1.64
CA ILE A 53 5.49 4.28 2.64
C ILE A 53 5.00 5.26 3.72
N GLU A 54 4.33 6.34 3.32
CA GLU A 54 3.76 7.32 4.25
C GLU A 54 2.74 6.65 5.19
N TRP A 55 1.89 5.78 4.65
CA TRP A 55 0.94 5.02 5.46
C TRP A 55 1.64 4.09 6.46
N VAL A 56 2.66 3.34 6.02
CA VAL A 56 3.45 2.45 6.91
C VAL A 56 4.11 3.24 8.04
N ASN A 57 4.69 4.39 7.72
CA ASN A 57 5.31 5.26 8.71
C ASN A 57 4.27 5.80 9.71
N SER A 58 3.08 6.17 9.22
CA SER A 58 1.97 6.59 10.07
C SER A 58 1.52 5.48 11.02
N GLN A 59 1.42 4.22 10.55
CA GLN A 59 1.12 3.09 11.43
C GLN A 59 2.21 2.89 12.49
N LYS A 60 3.49 2.89 12.10
CA LYS A 60 4.61 2.76 13.05
C LYS A 60 4.60 3.85 14.13
N ASN A 61 4.26 5.08 13.76
CA ASN A 61 4.22 6.20 14.71
C ASN A 61 3.05 6.08 15.70
N LYS A 62 1.91 5.52 15.27
CA LYS A 62 0.78 5.22 16.19
C LYS A 62 1.15 4.25 17.31
N TYR A 63 2.06 3.30 17.06
CA TYR A 63 2.51 2.32 18.05
C TYR A 63 3.69 2.79 18.91
N ARG A 64 4.25 3.98 18.66
CA ARG A 64 5.45 4.49 19.36
C ARG A 64 5.14 5.48 20.49
N ASN A 65 3.87 5.80 20.70
CA ASN A 65 3.37 6.69 21.77
C ASN A 65 2.56 5.91 22.83
N ILE A 66 3.04 4.72 23.21
CA ILE A 66 2.52 3.96 24.35
C ILE A 66 3.66 3.71 25.32
#